data_AF-A0A8S3WBV6-F1
#
_entry.id   AF-A0A8S3WBV6-F1
#
_cell.length_a   1.000
_cell.length_b   1.000
_cell.length_c   1.000
_cell.angle_alpha   90.00
_cell.angle_beta   90.00
_cell.angle_gamma   90.00
#
_symmetry.space_group_name_H-M   'P 1'
#
loop_
_entity.id
_entity.type
_entity.pdbx_description
1 polymer ?
#
loop_
_entity_poly.entity_id
_entity_poly.type
_entity_poly.pdbx_seq_one_letter_code
_entity_poly.pdbx_strand_id
1 'polypeptide(L)'
;MKNQSLVWVNFIEVSNKASGKTGCRAECRKCGKSMQGLVNRLKKHLKTCNTDVLPNPSKEHSCSNSEHVENELGPPLSPGPSPSKKRKLEPKPIASYFSLTTSEQKEKLDKQIARAMFATNCPF
;
A
#
# COMPACT_ATOMS: atom_id res chain seq x y z
N MET A 1 20.23 0.61 -16.53
CA MET A 1 20.26 1.46 -15.31
C MET A 1 18.84 1.60 -14.76
N LYS A 2 18.66 1.65 -13.43
CA LYS A 2 17.31 1.82 -12.84
C LYS A 2 16.92 3.30 -12.94
N ASN A 3 15.80 3.63 -13.59
CA ASN A 3 15.25 4.99 -13.64
C ASN A 3 14.71 5.42 -12.26
N GLN A 4 15.62 5.71 -11.33
CA GLN A 4 15.29 6.37 -10.08
C GLN A 4 14.74 7.75 -10.41
N SER A 5 13.47 8.00 -10.14
CA SER A 5 12.84 9.29 -10.42
C SER A 5 13.56 10.39 -9.64
N LEU A 6 13.93 11.51 -10.30
CA LEU A 6 14.73 12.62 -9.72
C LEU A 6 14.28 13.09 -8.33
N VAL A 7 13.00 12.90 -8.01
CA VAL A 7 12.40 13.11 -6.69
C VAL A 7 13.24 12.51 -5.56
N TRP A 8 13.77 11.29 -5.73
CA TRP A 8 14.52 10.55 -4.70
C TRP A 8 15.87 11.18 -4.32
N VAL A 9 16.44 12.07 -5.15
CA VAL A 9 17.70 12.76 -4.84
C VAL A 9 17.59 13.59 -3.54
N ASN A 10 16.39 14.08 -3.22
CA ASN A 10 16.12 14.88 -2.02
C ASN A 10 15.75 14.04 -0.78
N PHE A 11 15.82 12.71 -0.88
CA PHE A 11 15.42 11.80 0.19
C PHE A 11 16.51 10.74 0.48
N ILE A 12 16.37 10.08 1.62
CA ILE A 12 17.14 8.90 2.02
C ILE A 12 16.13 7.75 2.12
N GLU A 13 16.40 6.61 1.49
CA GLU A 13 15.54 5.43 1.62
C GLU A 13 15.78 4.76 2.97
N VAL A 14 14.74 4.73 3.81
CA VAL A 14 14.77 4.09 5.13
C VAL A 14 14.15 2.70 4.97
N SER A 15 14.99 1.69 4.77
CA SER A 15 14.55 0.31 4.67
C SER A 15 14.18 -0.22 6.06
N ASN A 16 12.89 -0.26 6.39
CA ASN A 16 12.42 -0.74 7.69
C ASN A 16 12.35 -2.27 7.74
N LYS A 17 13.52 -2.93 7.63
CA LYS A 17 13.67 -4.39 7.47
C LYS A 17 13.10 -5.22 8.65
N ALA A 18 12.88 -4.60 9.80
CA ALA A 18 12.43 -5.27 11.03
C ALA A 18 10.90 -5.34 11.21
N SER A 19 10.11 -4.58 10.44
CA SER A 19 8.64 -4.62 10.53
C SER A 19 8.05 -5.20 9.24
N GLY A 20 7.24 -6.26 9.33
CA GLY A 20 6.58 -6.92 8.19
C GLY A 20 5.56 -6.09 7.40
N LYS A 21 5.61 -4.75 7.52
CA LYS A 21 4.73 -3.79 6.85
C LYS A 21 5.31 -3.47 5.47
N THR A 22 4.64 -3.93 4.42
CA THR A 22 5.08 -3.80 3.02
C THR A 22 5.10 -2.35 2.53
N GLY A 23 6.25 -1.68 2.60
CA GLY A 23 6.46 -0.40 1.94
C GLY A 23 7.77 0.30 2.30
N CYS A 24 8.47 0.83 1.30
CA CYS A 24 9.65 1.67 1.53
C CYS A 24 9.26 2.94 2.29
N ARG A 25 10.04 3.31 3.32
CA ARG A 25 10.01 4.65 3.89
C ARG A 25 11.11 5.51 3.27
N ALA A 26 10.90 6.80 3.30
CA ALA A 26 11.81 7.80 2.78
C ALA A 26 11.86 8.98 3.75
N GLU A 27 13.06 9.45 4.04
CA GLU A 27 13.30 10.58 4.93
C GLU A 27 13.76 11.79 4.12
N CYS A 28 13.21 12.98 4.35
CA CYS A 28 13.61 14.16 3.60
C CYS A 28 14.96 14.70 4.09
N ARG A 29 15.93 14.84 3.18
CA ARG A 29 17.25 15.41 3.49
C ARG A 29 17.21 16.86 3.99
N LYS A 30 16.12 17.59 3.73
CA LYS A 30 15.97 19.01 4.10
C LYS A 30 15.38 19.25 5.50
N CYS A 31 14.60 18.31 6.04
CA CYS A 31 13.86 18.51 7.29
C CYS A 31 13.76 17.26 8.18
N GLY A 32 14.46 16.17 7.85
CA GLY A 32 14.46 14.91 8.62
C GLY A 32 13.11 14.18 8.65
N LYS A 33 12.07 14.66 7.97
CA LYS A 33 10.72 14.08 8.08
C LYS A 33 10.63 12.73 7.38
N SER A 34 10.47 11.67 8.15
CA SER A 34 10.21 10.31 7.66
C SER A 34 8.77 10.16 7.15
N MET A 35 8.60 9.56 5.98
CA MET A 35 7.29 9.32 5.34
C MET A 35 7.30 8.08 4.45
N GLN A 36 6.14 7.68 3.94
CA GLN A 36 6.03 6.59 2.98
C GLN A 36 6.63 7.01 1.62
N GLY A 37 7.49 6.17 1.03
CA GLY A 37 8.22 6.40 -0.22
C GLY A 37 7.38 6.42 -1.51
N LEU A 38 6.13 6.85 -1.43
CA LEU A 38 5.26 7.05 -2.59
C LEU A 38 5.66 8.35 -3.29
N VAL A 39 6.08 8.26 -4.56
CA VAL A 39 6.58 9.41 -5.35
C VAL A 39 5.66 10.63 -5.30
N ASN A 40 4.33 10.43 -5.28
CA ASN A 40 3.37 11.54 -5.17
C ASN A 40 3.41 12.24 -3.80
N ARG A 41 3.61 11.51 -2.69
CA ARG A 41 3.80 12.11 -1.36
C ARG A 41 5.11 12.86 -1.28
N LEU A 42 6.19 12.28 -1.81
CA LEU A 42 7.52 12.91 -1.88
C LEU A 42 7.47 14.24 -2.68
N LYS A 43 6.83 14.23 -3.87
CA LYS A 43 6.59 15.45 -4.66
C LYS A 43 5.76 16.50 -3.91
N LYS A 44 4.67 16.11 -3.23
CA LYS A 44 3.84 17.04 -2.45
C LYS A 44 4.63 17.65 -1.29
N HIS A 45 5.45 16.85 -0.62
CA HIS A 45 6.31 17.35 0.46
C HIS A 45 7.34 18.37 -0.06
N LEU A 46 8.01 18.13 -1.19
CA LEU A 46 8.98 19.09 -1.74
C LEU A 46 8.39 20.47 -2.05
N LYS A 47 7.08 20.57 -2.35
CA LYS A 47 6.36 21.84 -2.54
C LYS A 47 6.07 22.61 -1.25
N THR A 48 6.16 21.95 -0.10
CA THR A 48 5.75 22.47 1.23
C THR A 48 6.85 22.31 2.29
N CYS A 49 8.07 21.99 1.85
CA CYS A 49 9.21 21.75 2.73
C CYS A 49 9.97 23.06 2.96
N ASN A 50 9.49 23.84 3.93
CA ASN A 50 10.23 25.00 4.42
C ASN A 50 11.44 24.54 5.24
N THR A 51 12.58 25.15 4.98
CA THR A 51 13.90 24.79 5.51
C THR A 51 14.23 25.58 6.78
N ASP A 52 13.40 25.44 7.82
CA ASP A 52 13.50 26.25 9.04
C ASP A 52 13.51 25.41 10.34
N VAL A 53 14.06 24.19 10.30
CA VAL A 53 14.24 23.36 11.51
C VAL A 53 15.66 22.82 11.59
N LEU A 54 16.35 23.24 12.65
CA LEU A 54 17.65 22.73 13.09
C LEU A 54 17.67 21.20 13.15
N PRO A 55 18.82 20.55 12.86
CA PRO A 55 19.00 19.15 13.23
C PRO A 55 19.11 19.05 14.75
N ASN A 56 18.21 18.32 15.40
CA ASN A 56 18.43 17.86 16.78
C ASN A 56 17.94 16.40 16.93
N PRO A 57 18.78 15.47 17.42
CA PRO A 57 18.44 14.04 17.44
C PRO A 57 17.99 13.58 18.83
N SER A 58 16.70 13.34 19.02
CA SER A 58 16.21 12.52 20.14
C SER A 58 14.98 11.71 19.77
N LYS A 59 15.07 10.40 20.03
CA LYS A 59 13.96 9.45 19.95
C LYS A 59 13.13 9.59 21.23
N GLU A 60 11.87 9.99 21.15
CA GLU A 60 10.82 9.64 22.12
C GLU A 60 9.52 9.50 21.31
N HIS A 61 9.05 8.30 20.96
CA HIS A 61 8.25 7.42 21.82
C HIS A 61 7.15 8.15 22.60
N SER A 62 6.03 8.42 21.92
CA SER A 62 4.72 8.41 22.58
C SER A 62 3.63 7.97 21.58
N CYS A 63 3.39 6.67 21.56
CA CYS A 63 2.12 6.12 21.09
C CYS A 63 1.45 5.57 22.33
N SER A 64 0.41 6.23 22.83
CA SER A 64 -0.34 5.73 23.98
C SER A 64 -0.89 4.35 23.67
N ASN A 65 -0.63 3.39 24.57
CA ASN A 65 -1.27 2.09 24.53
C ASN A 65 -2.78 2.25 24.67
N SER A 66 -3.53 1.43 23.94
CA SER A 66 -4.66 0.73 24.55
C SER A 66 -4.41 -0.76 24.37
N GLU A 67 -4.21 -1.39 25.51
CA GLU A 67 -4.25 -2.82 25.80
C GLU A 67 -5.61 -3.42 25.37
N HIS A 68 -5.85 -4.72 25.26
CA HIS A 68 -5.03 -5.94 25.19
C HIS A 68 -6.00 -7.13 25.06
N VAL A 69 -5.81 -8.06 24.13
CA VAL A 69 -5.95 -9.52 24.37
C VAL A 69 -5.43 -10.33 23.17
N GLU A 70 -4.41 -11.14 23.44
CA GLU A 70 -4.09 -12.39 22.73
C GLU A 70 -5.20 -13.45 23.07
N ASN A 71 -5.27 -14.68 22.56
CA ASN A 71 -4.17 -15.61 22.31
C ASN A 71 -4.61 -16.91 21.60
N GLU A 72 -3.60 -17.69 21.16
CA GLU A 72 -3.64 -19.07 20.65
C GLU A 72 -4.24 -19.29 19.23
N LEU A 73 -3.80 -20.24 18.39
CA LEU A 73 -2.65 -21.17 18.44
C LEU A 73 -2.26 -21.61 16.99
N GLY A 74 -1.06 -22.16 16.78
CA GLY A 74 -0.75 -23.02 15.62
C GLY A 74 0.58 -22.76 14.88
N PRO A 75 1.60 -23.63 15.03
CA PRO A 75 2.87 -23.55 14.29
C PRO A 75 2.96 -24.62 13.16
N PRO A 76 4.13 -24.82 12.51
CA PRO A 76 4.49 -24.23 11.22
C PRO A 76 4.55 -25.25 10.06
N LEU A 77 4.78 -24.82 8.81
CA LEU A 77 5.60 -25.50 7.77
C LEU A 77 5.62 -24.74 6.42
N SER A 78 6.80 -24.68 5.79
CA SER A 78 7.08 -24.16 4.42
C SER A 78 7.09 -25.33 3.40
N PRO A 79 7.35 -25.20 2.06
CA PRO A 79 7.88 -24.05 1.28
C PRO A 79 7.38 -23.78 -0.18
N GLY A 80 7.34 -22.51 -0.58
CA GLY A 80 7.51 -22.05 -1.99
C GLY A 80 6.28 -22.08 -2.94
N PRO A 81 6.38 -21.53 -4.18
CA PRO A 81 7.54 -20.89 -4.84
C PRO A 81 7.47 -19.34 -4.94
N SER A 82 8.57 -18.74 -5.42
CA SER A 82 8.82 -17.28 -5.45
C SER A 82 8.23 -16.54 -6.69
N PRO A 83 8.18 -15.19 -6.69
CA PRO A 83 7.20 -14.43 -7.47
C PRO A 83 7.62 -14.08 -8.91
N SER A 84 6.70 -14.30 -9.85
CA SER A 84 6.81 -13.81 -11.23
C SER A 84 6.79 -12.28 -11.32
N LYS A 85 7.64 -11.74 -12.21
CA LYS A 85 7.94 -10.31 -12.39
C LYS A 85 6.67 -9.48 -12.61
N LYS A 86 6.41 -8.49 -11.74
CA LYS A 86 5.27 -7.57 -11.85
C LYS A 86 5.39 -6.72 -13.13
N ARG A 87 4.53 -7.01 -14.13
CA ARG A 87 4.38 -6.17 -15.32
C ARG A 87 3.87 -4.78 -14.91
N LYS A 88 4.45 -3.73 -15.47
CA LYS A 88 3.95 -2.35 -15.33
C LYS A 88 2.60 -2.29 -16.05
N LEU A 89 1.51 -2.25 -15.29
CA LEU A 89 0.18 -2.03 -15.87
C LEU A 89 0.07 -0.57 -16.30
N GLU A 90 -0.04 -0.36 -17.61
CA GLU A 90 -0.48 0.92 -18.14
C GLU A 90 -1.92 1.20 -17.69
N PRO A 91 -2.26 2.46 -17.35
CA PRO A 91 -3.58 2.82 -16.85
C PRO A 91 -4.62 2.67 -17.97
N LYS A 92 -5.34 1.54 -17.96
CA LYS A 92 -6.43 1.30 -18.90
C LYS A 92 -7.54 2.34 -18.70
N PRO A 93 -8.20 2.83 -19.77
CA PRO A 93 -9.35 3.71 -19.63
C PRO A 93 -10.45 3.01 -18.82
N ILE A 94 -11.11 3.76 -17.93
CA ILE A 94 -12.16 3.24 -17.04
C ILE A 94 -13.28 2.53 -17.83
N ALA A 95 -13.58 2.99 -19.05
CA ALA A 95 -14.51 2.35 -19.98
C ALA A 95 -14.21 0.85 -20.24
N SER A 96 -12.95 0.42 -20.19
CA SER A 96 -12.56 -0.98 -20.41
C SER A 96 -12.95 -1.95 -19.28
N TYR A 97 -13.49 -1.42 -18.16
CA TYR A 97 -14.02 -2.21 -17.05
C TYR A 97 -15.55 -2.29 -17.04
N PHE A 98 -16.24 -1.61 -17.97
CA PHE A 98 -17.68 -1.69 -18.12
C PHE A 98 -18.05 -2.55 -19.33
N SER A 99 -18.94 -3.51 -19.11
CA SER A 99 -19.59 -4.26 -20.19
C SER A 99 -21.01 -3.74 -20.37
N LEU A 100 -21.32 -3.20 -21.54
CA LEU A 100 -22.71 -2.92 -21.92
C LEU A 100 -23.41 -4.26 -22.16
N THR A 101 -24.52 -4.48 -21.45
CA THR A 101 -25.33 -5.70 -21.52
C THR A 101 -26.76 -5.34 -21.89
N THR A 102 -27.45 -6.25 -22.57
CA THR A 102 -28.91 -6.12 -22.75
C THR A 102 -29.64 -6.41 -21.43
N SER A 103 -30.88 -5.95 -21.30
CA SER A 103 -31.70 -6.20 -20.10
C SER A 103 -31.81 -7.70 -19.78
N GLU A 104 -32.00 -8.54 -20.81
CA GLU A 104 -32.08 -10.00 -20.67
C GLU A 104 -30.76 -10.64 -20.20
N GLN A 105 -29.61 -10.13 -20.68
CA GLN A 105 -28.30 -10.59 -20.23
C GLN A 105 -28.04 -10.20 -18.77
N LYS A 106 -28.41 -8.98 -18.38
CA LYS A 106 -28.33 -8.52 -16.98
C LYS A 106 -29.14 -9.43 -16.06
N GLU A 107 -30.39 -9.75 -16.41
CA GLU A 107 -31.24 -10.60 -15.58
C GLU A 107 -30.65 -12.01 -15.36
N LYS A 108 -30.02 -12.59 -16.39
CA LYS A 108 -29.32 -13.88 -16.29
C LYS A 108 -28.10 -13.81 -15.35
N LEU A 109 -27.31 -12.73 -15.44
CA LEU A 109 -26.17 -12.49 -14.54
C LEU A 109 -26.62 -12.27 -13.10
N ASP A 110 -27.63 -11.43 -12.87
CA ASP A 110 -28.17 -11.16 -11.53
C ASP A 110 -28.65 -12.45 -10.85
N LYS A 111 -29.36 -13.32 -11.58
CA LYS A 111 -29.81 -14.64 -11.09
C LYS A 111 -28.63 -15.56 -10.74
N GLN A 112 -27.54 -15.53 -11.49
CA GLN A 112 -26.33 -16.31 -11.19
C GLN A 112 -25.61 -15.77 -9.95
N ILE A 113 -25.46 -14.45 -9.84
CA ILE A 113 -24.84 -13.79 -8.67
C ILE A 113 -25.66 -14.07 -7.41
N ALA A 114 -26.99 -13.92 -7.46
CA ALA A 114 -27.87 -14.20 -6.32
C ALA A 114 -27.76 -15.65 -5.84
N ARG A 115 -27.71 -16.62 -6.76
CA ARG A 115 -27.49 -18.04 -6.43
C ARG A 115 -26.13 -18.27 -5.80
N ALA A 116 -25.07 -17.64 -6.32
CA ALA A 116 -23.73 -17.76 -5.76
C ALA A 116 -23.65 -17.20 -4.33
N MET A 117 -24.15 -15.98 -4.11
CA MET A 117 -24.19 -15.34 -2.78
C MET A 117 -24.98 -16.15 -1.75
N PHE A 118 -26.11 -16.73 -2.16
CA PHE A 118 -26.91 -17.62 -1.31
C PHE A 118 -26.17 -18.92 -1.00
N ALA A 119 -25.57 -19.57 -2.01
CA ALA A 119 -24.85 -20.83 -1.83
C ALA A 119 -23.57 -20.69 -0.98
N THR A 120 -22.92 -19.53 -0.98
CA THR A 120 -21.72 -19.29 -0.16
C THR A 120 -22.02 -18.94 1.29
N ASN A 121 -23.29 -18.78 1.69
CA ASN A 121 -23.71 -18.44 3.07
C ASN A 121 -22.89 -17.28 3.66
N CYS A 122 -22.61 -16.23 2.86
CA CYS A 122 -21.84 -15.09 3.35
C CYS A 122 -22.69 -14.32 4.39
N PRO A 123 -22.30 -14.28 5.69
CA PRO A 123 -22.89 -13.33 6.61
C PRO A 123 -22.50 -11.91 6.16
N PHE A 124 -23.45 -10.97 6.28
CA PHE A 124 -23.23 -9.55 6.03
C PHE A 124 -22.51 -8.87 7.22
#